data_AF-U2F7Q4-F1
#
_entry.id   AF-U2F7Q4-F1
#
_cell.length_a   1.000
_cell.length_b   1.000
_cell.length_c   1.000
_cell.angle_alpha   90.00
_cell.angle_beta   90.00
_cell.angle_gamma   90.00
#
_symmetry.space_group_name_H-M   'P 1'
#
loop_
_entity.id
_entity.type
_entity.pdbx_description
1 polymer ?
#
loop_
_entity_poly.entity_id
_entity_poly.type
_entity_poly.pdbx_seq_one_letter_code
_entity_poly.pdbx_strand_id
1 'polypeptide(L)'
;MAGFLGFILVLWVVLGIAVGIDASINSSQSGFLWGLAVFIGGIFGVLIYVLVGRDKPGRETSTRRTNQPRSAGTAGQGDVSHVCKSCGETYRTTPSTEIDTCRSCGGIHVERV
;
A
#
# COMPACT_ATOMS: atom_id res chain seq x y z
N MET A 1 -21.14 -10.97 1.86
CA MET A 1 -19.75 -10.63 2.23
C MET A 1 -19.57 -10.52 3.74
N ALA A 2 -20.43 -9.78 4.45
CA ALA A 2 -20.34 -9.63 5.91
C ALA A 2 -20.31 -10.96 6.70
N GLY A 3 -21.19 -11.91 6.37
CA GLY A 3 -21.21 -13.22 7.05
C GLY A 3 -19.93 -14.05 6.87
N PHE A 4 -19.29 -13.97 5.70
CA PHE A 4 -18.04 -14.68 5.43
C PHE A 4 -16.86 -14.09 6.22
N LEU A 5 -16.78 -12.75 6.29
CA LEU A 5 -15.78 -12.07 7.12
C LEU A 5 -15.97 -12.36 8.61
N GLY A 6 -17.22 -12.42 9.08
CA GLY A 6 -17.55 -12.84 10.44
C GLY A 6 -17.10 -14.27 10.74
N PHE A 7 -17.34 -15.21 9.81
CA PHE A 7 -16.89 -16.59 9.93
C PHE A 7 -15.36 -16.71 10.02
N ILE A 8 -14.61 -15.98 9.17
CA ILE A 8 -13.14 -15.94 9.24
C ILE A 8 -12.67 -15.40 10.61
N LEU A 9 -13.31 -14.35 11.11
CA LEU A 9 -12.95 -13.77 12.41
C LEU A 9 -13.18 -14.76 13.55
N VAL A 10 -14.29 -15.51 13.52
CA VAL A 10 -14.55 -16.59 14.51
C VAL A 10 -13.49 -17.68 14.42
N LEU A 11 -13.18 -18.19 13.22
CA LEU A 11 -12.13 -19.20 13.05
C LEU A 11 -10.77 -18.73 13.55
N TRP A 12 -10.45 -17.46 13.33
CA TRP A 12 -9.20 -16.88 13.79
C TRP A 12 -9.12 -16.81 15.32
N VAL A 13 -10.20 -16.43 15.99
CA VAL A 13 -10.29 -16.48 17.46
C VAL A 13 -10.13 -17.92 17.97
N VAL A 14 -10.82 -18.89 17.34
CA VAL A 14 -10.72 -20.32 17.69
C VAL A 14 -9.28 -20.81 17.53
N LEU A 15 -8.57 -20.40 16.47
CA LEU A 15 -7.18 -20.77 16.25
C LEU A 15 -6.27 -20.23 17.37
N GLY A 16 -6.47 -18.98 17.79
CA GLY A 16 -5.72 -18.40 18.93
C GLY A 16 -5.93 -19.18 20.23
N ILE A 17 -7.17 -19.59 20.51
CA ILE A 17 -7.49 -20.43 21.67
C ILE A 17 -6.84 -21.81 21.55
N ALA A 18 -6.93 -22.45 20.38
CA ALA A 18 -6.34 -23.76 20.13
C ALA A 18 -4.81 -23.74 20.33
N VAL A 19 -4.13 -22.71 19.81
CA VAL A 19 -2.69 -22.52 20.04
C VAL A 19 -2.39 -22.27 21.52
N GLY A 20 -3.24 -21.53 22.23
CA GLY A 20 -3.07 -21.32 23.66
C GLY A 20 -3.18 -22.61 24.47
N ILE A 21 -4.12 -23.49 24.13
CA ILE A 21 -4.28 -24.82 24.73
C ILE A 21 -3.06 -25.69 24.39
N ASP A 22 -2.68 -25.75 23.11
CA ASP A 22 -1.52 -26.52 22.64
C ASP A 22 -0.23 -26.11 23.37
N ALA A 23 0.04 -24.80 23.40
CA ALA A 23 1.18 -24.25 24.10
C ALA A 23 1.14 -24.48 25.62
N SER A 24 -0.05 -24.56 26.23
CA SER A 24 -0.16 -24.87 27.66
C SER A 24 0.27 -26.29 28.02
N ILE A 25 0.20 -27.21 27.06
CA ILE A 25 0.62 -28.62 27.23
C ILE A 25 2.07 -28.79 26.79
N ASN A 26 2.47 -28.11 25.72
CA ASN A 26 3.71 -28.41 24.98
C ASN A 26 4.79 -27.31 25.08
N SER A 27 4.56 -26.22 25.82
CA SER A 27 5.54 -25.14 26.04
C SER A 27 5.82 -24.94 27.52
N SER A 28 7.05 -24.55 27.84
CA SER A 28 7.42 -24.09 29.19
C SER A 28 6.94 -22.67 29.49
N GLN A 29 6.46 -21.96 28.48
CA GLN A 29 5.91 -20.61 28.60
C GLN A 29 4.39 -20.64 28.74
N SER A 30 3.80 -19.55 29.24
CA SER A 30 2.35 -19.49 29.47
C SER A 30 1.57 -19.60 28.15
N GLY A 31 0.64 -20.56 28.07
CA GLY A 31 -0.23 -20.75 26.91
C GLY A 31 -1.08 -19.51 26.58
N PHE A 32 -1.46 -18.73 27.60
CA PHE A 32 -2.19 -17.46 27.39
C PHE A 32 -1.39 -16.47 26.53
N LEU A 33 -0.10 -16.27 26.79
CA LEU A 33 0.73 -15.36 26.00
C LEU A 33 0.89 -15.84 24.56
N TRP A 34 1.01 -17.15 24.34
CA TRP A 34 1.08 -17.73 22.99
C TRP A 34 -0.22 -17.50 22.21
N GLY A 35 -1.38 -17.76 22.82
CA GLY A 35 -2.68 -17.50 22.19
C GLY A 35 -2.89 -16.00 21.90
N LEU A 36 -2.53 -15.13 22.85
CA LEU A 36 -2.59 -13.67 22.69
C LEU A 36 -1.67 -13.19 21.57
N ALA A 37 -0.45 -13.73 21.48
CA ALA A 37 0.52 -13.38 20.46
C ALA A 37 0.03 -13.74 19.05
N VAL A 38 -0.60 -14.91 18.86
CA VAL A 38 -1.20 -15.29 17.57
C VAL A 38 -2.37 -14.38 17.21
N PHE A 39 -3.22 -14.04 18.18
CA PHE A 39 -4.35 -13.14 17.95
C PHE A 39 -3.87 -11.74 17.56
N ILE A 40 -3.05 -11.09 18.40
CA ILE A 40 -2.55 -9.74 18.16
C ILE A 40 -1.62 -9.69 16.94
N GLY A 41 -0.72 -10.67 16.80
CA GLY A 41 0.21 -10.76 15.68
C GLY A 41 -0.50 -10.88 14.34
N GLY A 42 -1.61 -11.64 14.27
CA GLY A 42 -2.43 -11.68 13.07
C GLY A 42 -3.08 -10.33 12.74
N ILE A 43 -3.52 -9.55 13.74
CA ILE A 43 -4.10 -8.20 13.53
C ILE A 43 -3.03 -7.30 12.95
N PHE A 44 -1.84 -7.29 13.54
CA PHE A 44 -0.72 -6.52 13.02
C PHE A 44 -0.31 -6.96 11.61
N GLY A 45 -0.30 -8.26 11.32
CA GLY A 45 -0.04 -8.77 9.97
C GLY A 45 -1.03 -8.22 8.94
N VAL A 46 -2.33 -8.22 9.26
CA VAL A 46 -3.37 -7.63 8.41
C VAL A 46 -3.20 -6.13 8.27
N LEU A 47 -2.95 -5.42 9.39
CA LEU A 47 -2.75 -3.96 9.37
C LEU A 47 -1.56 -3.57 8.49
N ILE A 48 -0.42 -4.24 8.65
CA ILE A 48 0.78 -4.00 7.82
C ILE A 48 0.46 -4.28 6.35
N TYR A 49 -0.21 -5.39 6.04
CA TYR A 49 -0.63 -5.68 4.67
C TYR A 49 -1.50 -4.57 4.07
N VAL A 50 -2.43 -4.01 4.84
CA VAL A 50 -3.32 -2.94 4.37
C VAL A 50 -2.58 -1.61 4.22
N LEU A 51 -1.70 -1.27 5.16
CA LEU A 51 -1.00 0.01 5.21
C LEU A 51 0.19 0.07 4.25
N VAL A 52 0.90 -1.05 4.08
CA VAL A 52 2.12 -1.14 3.26
C VAL A 52 1.86 -1.83 1.93
N GLY A 53 1.06 -2.91 1.91
CA GLY A 53 0.92 -3.79 0.76
C GLY A 53 -0.16 -3.42 -0.26
N ARG A 54 -0.77 -2.24 -0.16
CA ARG A 54 -1.80 -1.79 -1.13
C ARG A 54 -1.28 -0.67 -2.02
N ASP A 55 -0.49 -1.05 -3.02
CA ASP A 55 -0.30 -0.23 -4.20
C ASP A 55 -1.64 -0.14 -4.94
N LYS A 56 -2.20 1.07 -5.07
CA LYS A 56 -3.30 1.28 -6.00
C LYS A 56 -2.68 1.26 -7.39
N PRO A 57 -3.07 0.34 -8.30
CA PRO A 57 -2.70 0.51 -9.69
C PRO A 57 -3.26 1.85 -10.11
N GLY A 58 -2.36 2.79 -10.41
CA GLY A 58 -2.73 4.07 -10.98
C GLY A 58 -3.70 3.78 -12.09
N ARG A 59 -4.87 4.42 -12.05
CA ARG A 59 -5.80 4.40 -13.18
C ARG A 59 -4.99 4.89 -14.37
N GLU A 60 -4.54 3.95 -15.19
CA GLU A 60 -4.12 4.21 -16.55
C GLU A 60 -5.34 4.85 -17.18
N THR A 61 -5.33 6.19 -17.19
CA THR A 61 -6.15 6.93 -18.11
C THR A 61 -5.46 6.71 -19.43
N SER A 62 -5.64 5.50 -19.96
CA SER A 62 -5.41 5.13 -21.33
C SER A 62 -6.44 5.91 -22.13
N THR A 63 -6.18 7.20 -22.26
CA THR A 63 -6.67 7.98 -23.38
C THR A 63 -5.89 7.48 -24.59
N ARG A 64 -6.33 6.31 -25.05
CA ARG A 64 -6.68 6.07 -26.43
C ARG A 64 -5.75 6.78 -27.40
N ARG A 65 -4.71 6.04 -27.78
CA ARG A 65 -4.10 6.07 -29.10
C ARG A 65 -5.20 6.28 -30.16
N THR A 66 -5.44 7.52 -30.53
CA THR A 66 -6.13 7.85 -31.76
C THR A 66 -5.27 8.90 -32.41
N ASN A 67 -4.74 8.55 -33.57
CA ASN A 67 -4.15 9.48 -34.52
C ASN A 67 -5.01 10.76 -34.55
N GLN A 68 -4.51 11.89 -34.04
CA GLN A 68 -5.20 13.17 -34.18
C GLN A 68 -4.15 14.25 -34.50
N PRO A 69 -4.32 14.98 -35.62
CA PRO A 69 -3.26 15.72 -36.30
C PRO A 69 -2.97 17.09 -35.68
N ARG A 70 -1.83 17.67 -36.10
CA ARG A 70 -1.39 19.08 -35.90
C ARG A 70 -2.56 20.04 -35.66
N SER A 71 -2.45 20.89 -34.63
CA SER A 71 -2.58 22.36 -34.77
C SER A 71 -2.25 23.05 -33.44
N ALA A 72 -1.52 24.16 -33.56
CA ALA A 72 -1.17 25.08 -32.49
C ALA A 72 -2.41 25.66 -31.80
N GLY A 73 -2.37 25.82 -30.49
CA GLY A 73 -3.44 26.46 -29.73
C GLY A 73 -3.24 26.32 -28.23
N THR A 74 -2.75 27.39 -27.61
CA THR A 74 -2.39 27.60 -26.22
C THR A 74 -3.51 27.31 -25.21
N ALA A 75 -3.09 26.87 -24.02
CA ALA A 75 -3.71 26.99 -22.68
C ALA A 75 -4.35 25.72 -22.10
N GLY A 76 -3.62 25.08 -21.17
CA GLY A 76 -4.24 24.29 -20.10
C GLY A 76 -3.57 22.97 -19.69
N GLN A 77 -2.28 22.73 -19.92
CA GLN A 77 -1.58 21.57 -19.36
C GLN A 77 -0.19 21.99 -18.89
N GLY A 78 -0.02 22.12 -17.57
CA GLY A 78 1.27 22.46 -16.97
C GLY A 78 2.34 21.44 -17.35
N ASP A 79 3.49 21.96 -17.75
CA ASP A 79 4.68 21.17 -18.07
C ASP A 79 5.05 20.25 -16.90
N VAL A 80 5.51 19.04 -17.23
CA VAL A 80 6.04 18.09 -16.25
C VAL A 80 7.26 18.76 -15.60
N SER A 81 7.18 19.05 -14.31
CA SER A 81 8.25 19.78 -13.63
C SER A 81 9.29 18.87 -13.01
N HIS A 82 8.92 17.67 -12.56
CA HIS A 82 9.87 16.77 -11.89
C HIS A 82 9.61 15.31 -12.25
N VAL A 83 10.67 14.51 -12.34
CA VAL A 83 10.62 13.07 -12.60
C VAL A 83 11.46 12.33 -11.57
N CYS A 84 10.92 11.28 -10.98
CA CYS A 84 11.68 10.40 -10.09
C CYS A 84 12.50 9.39 -10.91
N LYS A 85 13.82 9.39 -10.76
CA LYS A 85 14.71 8.42 -11.45
C LYS A 85 14.59 6.99 -10.92
N SER A 86 14.08 6.81 -9.70
CA SER A 86 13.96 5.49 -9.07
C SER A 86 12.73 4.72 -9.52
N CYS A 87 11.62 5.40 -9.78
CA CYS A 87 10.34 4.75 -10.13
C CYS A 87 9.67 5.30 -11.40
N GLY A 88 10.22 6.36 -12.00
CA GLY A 88 9.69 6.97 -13.22
C GLY A 88 8.48 7.89 -13.00
N GLU A 89 8.08 8.14 -11.75
CA GLU A 89 6.92 8.99 -11.43
C GLU A 89 7.12 10.44 -11.90
N THR A 90 6.12 11.02 -12.56
CA THR A 90 6.15 12.40 -13.06
C THR A 90 5.24 13.32 -12.24
N TYR A 91 5.78 14.42 -11.73
CA TYR A 91 5.05 15.42 -10.95
C TYR A 91 4.67 16.62 -11.82
N ARG A 92 3.42 17.08 -11.67
CA ARG A 92 2.88 18.28 -12.34
C ARG A 92 2.53 19.35 -11.31
N THR A 93 3.52 19.78 -10.54
CA THR A 93 3.41 20.93 -9.63
C THR A 93 4.01 22.18 -10.27
N THR A 94 3.76 23.36 -9.70
CA THR A 94 4.48 24.60 -10.05
C THR A 94 5.98 24.35 -10.06
N PRO A 95 6.73 24.70 -11.12
CA PRO A 95 8.17 24.43 -11.23
C PRO A 95 9.02 25.03 -10.09
N SER A 96 8.48 25.98 -9.34
CA SER A 96 9.10 26.58 -8.15
C SER A 96 8.98 25.74 -6.89
N THR A 97 8.15 24.69 -6.88
CA THR A 97 8.00 23.79 -5.73
C THR A 97 9.11 22.75 -5.74
N GLU A 98 9.97 22.77 -4.73
CA GLU A 98 11.02 21.77 -4.51
C GLU A 98 10.40 20.48 -3.94
N ILE A 99 10.68 19.35 -4.58
CA ILE A 99 10.24 18.02 -4.14
C ILE A 99 11.48 17.15 -3.96
N ASP A 100 11.97 17.05 -2.72
CA ASP A 100 13.20 16.30 -2.39
C ASP A 100 12.97 14.79 -2.22
N THR A 101 11.71 14.38 -2.06
CA THR A 101 11.37 12.98 -1.79
C THR A 101 10.22 12.55 -2.66
N CYS A 102 10.42 11.44 -3.37
CA CYS A 102 9.40 10.83 -4.17
C CYS A 102 8.33 10.26 -3.25
N ARG A 103 7.09 10.77 -3.34
CA ARG A 103 5.95 10.26 -2.55
C ARG A 103 5.47 8.89 -3.04
N SER A 104 5.84 8.50 -4.27
CA SER A 104 5.44 7.24 -4.91
C SER A 104 6.29 6.06 -4.43
N CYS A 105 7.61 6.22 -4.33
CA CYS A 105 8.52 5.13 -3.92
C CYS A 105 9.37 5.41 -2.66
N GLY A 106 9.23 6.59 -2.05
CA GLY A 106 10.08 7.01 -0.93
C GLY A 106 11.53 7.32 -1.31
N GLY A 107 11.88 7.29 -2.61
CA GLY A 107 13.24 7.56 -3.10
C GLY A 107 13.62 9.04 -3.05
N ILE A 108 14.91 9.33 -2.88
CA ILE A 108 15.49 10.67 -2.73
C ILE A 108 16.02 11.29 -4.05
N HIS A 109 15.83 10.60 -5.20
CA HIS A 109 16.36 11.02 -6.49
C HIS A 109 15.23 11.54 -7.41
N VAL A 110 14.71 12.72 -7.08
CA VAL A 110 13.75 13.46 -7.92
C VAL A 110 14.53 14.54 -8.67
N GLU A 111 14.46 14.55 -10.00
CA GLU A 111 15.18 15.52 -10.84
C GLU A 111 14.18 16.40 -11.58
N ARG A 112 14.48 17.70 -11.68
CA ARG A 112 13.69 18.66 -12.44
C ARG A 112 13.89 18.41 -13.94
N VAL A 113 12.80 18.46 -14.70
CA VAL A 113 12.84 18.40 -16.17
C VAL A 113 13.03 19.79 -16.75
#